data_AF-A0A7C4FLV5-F1
#
_entry.id   AF-A0A7C4FLV5-F1
#
_cell.length_a   1.000
_cell.length_b   1.000
_cell.length_c   1.000
_cell.angle_alpha   90.00
_cell.angle_beta   90.00
_cell.angle_gamma   90.00
#
_symmetry.space_group_name_H-M   'P 1'
#
loop_
_entity.id
_entity.type
_entity.pdbx_description
1 polymer ?
#
loop_
_entity_poly.entity_id
_entity_poly.type
_entity_poly.pdbx_seq_one_letter_code
_entity_poly.pdbx_strand_id
1 'polypeptide(L)'
;MSVEPSMFIDKFDLAVIGEGEQTALEIVENYCNGKDYRNIDGIAFREGEKIVYTKPRKALDKLDCLPFPSRELYPNDNYKSVILGNI
;
A
#
# COMPACT_ATOMS: atom_id res chain seq x y z
N MET A 1 14.10 -6.28 -13.62
CA MET A 1 13.18 -7.27 -13.02
C MET A 1 12.37 -6.51 -11.98
N SER A 2 11.05 -6.49 -12.11
CA SER A 2 10.19 -6.07 -10.99
C SER A 2 10.19 -7.20 -9.96
N VAL A 3 10.24 -6.87 -8.67
CA VAL A 3 10.06 -7.85 -7.60
C VAL A 3 8.58 -7.88 -7.27
N GLU A 4 7.97 -9.05 -7.28
CA GLU A 4 6.56 -9.19 -6.91
C GLU A 4 6.41 -9.25 -5.39
N PRO A 5 5.57 -8.40 -4.76
CA PRO A 5 5.44 -8.37 -3.29
C PRO A 5 5.07 -9.72 -2.67
N SER A 6 4.35 -10.57 -3.40
CA SER A 6 3.95 -11.91 -2.94
C SER A 6 5.14 -12.84 -2.63
N MET A 7 6.34 -12.54 -3.15
CA MET A 7 7.56 -13.28 -2.84
C MET A 7 7.95 -13.20 -1.35
N PHE A 8 7.46 -12.19 -0.62
CA PHE A 8 7.77 -11.97 0.79
C PHE A 8 6.72 -12.54 1.76
N ILE A 9 5.73 -13.30 1.27
CA ILE A 9 4.69 -13.92 2.12
C ILE A 9 5.24 -14.96 3.10
N ASP A 10 6.51 -15.36 2.98
CA ASP A 10 7.20 -16.10 4.03
C ASP A 10 7.66 -15.28 5.22
N LYS A 11 7.71 -13.96 5.10
CA LYS A 11 8.11 -13.01 6.15
C LYS A 11 6.96 -12.15 6.66
N PHE A 12 5.87 -12.03 5.90
CA PHE A 12 4.73 -11.19 6.23
C PHE A 12 3.43 -11.97 6.14
N ASP A 13 2.44 -11.58 6.94
CA ASP A 13 1.11 -12.19 6.94
C ASP A 13 0.34 -11.89 5.65
N LEU A 14 0.61 -10.71 5.06
CA LEU A 14 -0.10 -10.17 3.92
C LEU A 14 0.80 -9.23 3.11
N ALA A 15 0.62 -9.23 1.78
CA ALA A 15 1.28 -8.34 0.85
C ALA A 15 0.24 -7.65 -0.05
N VAL A 16 0.40 -6.36 -0.28
CA VAL A 16 -0.42 -5.60 -1.22
C VAL A 16 0.13 -5.78 -2.64
N ILE A 17 -0.75 -5.99 -3.61
CA ILE A 17 -0.42 -6.25 -5.02
C ILE A 17 -0.95 -5.10 -5.87
N GLY A 18 -0.04 -4.43 -6.61
CA GLY A 18 -0.36 -3.25 -7.39
C GLY A 18 -0.38 -1.97 -6.54
N GLU A 19 -1.29 -1.04 -6.86
CA GLU A 19 -1.46 0.22 -6.13
C GLU A 19 -1.99 -0.02 -4.71
N GLY A 20 -1.39 0.66 -3.73
CA GLY A 20 -1.53 0.30 -2.33
C GLY A 20 -2.41 1.22 -1.49
N GLU A 21 -2.74 2.41 -1.97
CA GLU A 21 -3.39 3.46 -1.18
C GLU A 21 -4.74 3.02 -0.62
N GLN A 22 -5.64 2.55 -1.49
CA GLN A 22 -6.98 2.09 -1.09
C GLN A 22 -6.92 0.74 -0.37
N THR A 23 -6.02 -0.15 -0.81
CA THR A 23 -5.87 -1.48 -0.20
C THR A 23 -5.35 -1.39 1.22
N ALA A 24 -4.34 -0.56 1.47
CA ALA A 24 -3.81 -0.32 2.81
C ALA A 24 -4.89 0.27 3.73
N LEU A 25 -5.69 1.22 3.23
CA LEU A 25 -6.81 1.77 3.99
C LEU A 25 -7.82 0.71 4.40
N GLU A 26 -8.31 -0.10 3.44
CA GLU A 26 -9.27 -1.17 3.72
C GLU A 26 -8.72 -2.24 4.67
N ILE A 27 -7.42 -2.56 4.58
CA ILE A 27 -6.77 -3.50 5.52
C ILE A 27 -6.87 -2.96 6.95
N VAL A 28 -6.49 -1.69 7.16
CA VAL A 28 -6.53 -1.06 8.48
C VAL A 28 -7.97 -0.95 8.99
N GLU A 29 -8.90 -0.51 8.14
CA GLU A 29 -10.32 -0.40 8.50
C GLU A 29 -10.91 -1.77 8.87
N ASN A 30 -10.66 -2.81 8.08
CA ASN A 30 -11.16 -4.15 8.39
C ASN A 30 -10.54 -4.66 9.70
N TYR A 31 -9.24 -4.48 9.91
CA TYR A 31 -8.58 -4.87 11.15
C TYR A 31 -9.18 -4.16 12.37
N CYS A 32 -9.34 -2.84 12.31
CA CYS A 32 -9.94 -2.05 13.39
C CYS A 32 -11.41 -2.43 13.68
N ASN A 33 -12.14 -2.92 12.68
CA ASN A 33 -13.53 -3.35 12.81
C ASN A 33 -13.69 -4.86 13.04
N GLY A 34 -12.60 -5.63 13.22
CA GLY A 34 -12.65 -7.08 13.40
C GLY A 34 -13.21 -7.84 12.18
N LYS A 35 -13.12 -7.26 10.99
CA LYS A 35 -13.55 -7.87 9.72
C LYS A 35 -12.42 -8.69 9.10
N ASP A 36 -12.81 -9.68 8.29
CA ASP A 36 -11.87 -10.53 7.58
C ASP A 36 -11.18 -9.79 6.42
N TYR A 37 -9.86 -9.85 6.35
CA TYR A 37 -9.07 -9.23 5.30
C TYR A 37 -9.13 -10.01 3.98
N ARG A 38 -9.54 -11.28 3.99
CA ARG A 38 -9.53 -12.17 2.81
C ARG A 38 -10.47 -11.74 1.67
N ASN A 39 -11.35 -10.78 1.93
CA ASN A 39 -12.26 -10.20 0.93
C ASN A 39 -11.77 -8.86 0.34
N ILE A 40 -10.58 -8.40 0.72
CA ILE A 40 -10.01 -7.14 0.22
C ILE A 40 -9.42 -7.38 -1.18
N ASP A 41 -9.76 -6.55 -2.18
CA ASP A 41 -9.18 -6.67 -3.52
C ASP A 41 -7.69 -6.22 -3.49
N GLY A 42 -6.82 -6.90 -4.24
CA GLY A 42 -5.43 -6.51 -4.43
C GLY A 42 -4.47 -6.93 -3.31
N ILE A 43 -4.70 -8.08 -2.67
CA ILE A 43 -3.78 -8.65 -1.67
C ILE A 43 -3.32 -10.06 -2.05
N ALA A 44 -2.17 -10.45 -1.51
CA ALA A 44 -1.70 -11.81 -1.43
C ALA A 44 -1.48 -12.19 0.04
N PHE A 45 -1.78 -13.43 0.40
CA PHE A 45 -1.56 -13.97 1.74
C PHE A 45 -1.28 -15.47 1.68
N ARG A 46 -0.82 -16.05 2.79
CA ARG A 46 -0.59 -17.50 2.89
C ARG A 46 -1.81 -18.21 3.47
N GLU A 47 -2.25 -19.28 2.82
CA GLU A 47 -3.19 -20.25 3.38
C GLU A 47 -2.58 -21.65 3.32
N GLY A 48 -2.07 -22.12 4.47
CA GLY A 48 -1.29 -23.35 4.54
C GLY A 48 -0.01 -23.25 3.71
N GLU A 49 0.16 -24.15 2.74
CA GLU A 49 1.32 -24.17 1.84
C GLU A 49 1.13 -23.30 0.58
N LYS A 50 -0.04 -22.69 0.40
CA LYS A 50 -0.38 -21.95 -0.81
C LYS A 50 -0.35 -20.45 -0.58
N ILE A 51 0.10 -19.72 -1.60
CA ILE A 51 -0.11 -18.27 -1.69
C ILE A 51 -1.44 -18.05 -2.41
N VAL A 52 -2.35 -17.35 -1.74
CA VAL A 52 -3.67 -16.99 -2.26
C VAL A 52 -3.64 -15.52 -2.68
N TYR A 53 -4.21 -15.24 -3.85
CA TYR A 53 -4.38 -13.90 -4.38
C TYR A 53 -5.87 -13.57 -4.41
N THR A 54 -6.24 -12.41 -3.91
CA THR A 54 -7.60 -11.90 -4.09
C THR A 54 -7.76 -11.28 -5.48
N LYS A 55 -8.99 -10.90 -5.80
CA LYS A 55 -9.29 -10.24 -7.07
C LYS A 55 -8.38 -9.00 -7.24
N PRO A 56 -7.80 -8.77 -8.43
CA PRO A 56 -7.01 -7.58 -8.69
C PRO A 56 -7.82 -6.31 -8.45
N ARG A 57 -7.22 -5.34 -7.74
CA ARG A 57 -7.82 -4.02 -7.57
C ARG A 57 -7.71 -3.24 -8.88
N LYS A 58 -8.81 -2.61 -9.29
CA LYS A 58 -8.81 -1.68 -10.41
C LYS A 58 -7.89 -0.51 -10.05
N ALA A 59 -7.01 -0.13 -10.97
CA ALA A 59 -6.22 1.08 -10.84
C ALA A 59 -7.13 2.30 -10.66
N LEU A 60 -6.66 3.28 -9.89
CA LEU A 60 -7.42 4.50 -9.64
C LEU A 60 -7.57 5.28 -10.97
N ASP A 61 -8.80 5.57 -11.39
CA ASP A 61 -9.03 6.25 -12.67
C ASP A 61 -8.61 7.74 -12.64
N LYS A 62 -8.60 8.38 -11.45
CA LYS A 62 -8.26 9.79 -11.27
C LYS A 62 -7.34 9.99 -10.09
N LEU A 63 -6.07 10.32 -10.37
CA LEU A 63 -5.06 10.61 -9.36
C LEU A 63 -5.39 11.86 -8.53
N ASP A 64 -6.10 12.84 -9.10
CA ASP A 64 -6.53 14.06 -8.40
C ASP A 64 -7.47 13.80 -7.21
N CYS A 65 -8.00 12.58 -7.08
CA CYS A 65 -8.81 12.17 -5.93
C CYS A 65 -7.96 11.81 -4.70
N LEU A 66 -6.65 11.60 -4.86
CA LEU A 66 -5.75 11.33 -3.75
C LEU A 66 -5.42 12.64 -3.01
N PRO A 67 -5.35 12.60 -1.66
CA PRO A 67 -4.85 13.76 -0.92
C PRO A 67 -3.38 14.01 -1.28
N PHE A 68 -2.95 15.27 -1.17
CA PHE A 68 -1.52 15.55 -1.23
C PHE A 68 -0.77 14.74 -0.16
N PRO A 69 0.42 14.19 -0.49
CA PRO A 69 1.18 13.43 0.47
C PRO A 69 1.48 14.28 1.70
N SER A 70 1.21 13.73 2.89
CA SER A 70 1.51 14.45 4.13
C SER A 70 3.01 14.70 4.21
N ARG A 71 3.38 15.97 4.39
CA ARG A 71 4.76 16.43 4.54
C ARG A 71 5.10 16.88 5.96
N GLU A 72 4.16 16.71 6.89
CA GLU A 72 4.27 17.21 8.27
C GLU A 72 5.32 16.44 9.08
N LEU A 73 5.46 15.14 8.82
CA LEU A 73 6.43 14.26 9.50
C LEU A 73 7.82 14.25 8.84
N TYR A 74 8.01 14.98 7.74
CA TYR A 74 9.28 15.04 7.03
C TYR A 74 10.03 16.34 7.38
N PRO A 75 11.31 16.28 7.82
CA PRO A 75 12.15 17.46 7.95
C PRO A 75 12.48 17.99 6.55
N ASN A 76 11.59 18.84 6.02
CA ASN A 76 11.66 19.39 4.66
C ASN A 76 12.81 20.37 4.44
N ASP A 77 13.54 20.77 5.49
CA ASP A 77 14.57 21.81 5.39
C ASP A 77 15.68 21.43 4.39
N ASN A 78 16.10 20.17 4.39
CA ASN A 78 17.09 19.66 3.44
C ASN A 78 16.54 19.48 2.02
N TYR A 79 15.22 19.28 1.86
CA TYR A 79 14.59 19.14 0.55
C TYR A 79 14.38 20.50 -0.11
N LYS A 80 14.07 21.52 0.71
CA LYS A 80 13.90 22.91 0.26
C LYS A 80 15.22 23.54 -0.17
N SER A 81 16.34 23.29 0.52
CA SER A 81 17.63 23.88 0.14
C SER A 81 18.10 23.48 -1.26
N VAL A 82 17.83 22.24 -1.68
CA VAL A 82 18.22 21.69 -2.98
C VAL A 82 17.35 22.24 -4.12
N ILE A 83 16.05 22.46 -3.88
CA ILE A 83 15.10 22.88 -4.94
C ILE A 83 14.90 24.40 -4.98
N LEU A 84 14.93 25.08 -3.83
CA LEU A 84 14.67 26.52 -3.74
C LEU A 84 15.92 27.39 -3.79
N GLY A 85 17.12 26.78 -3.79
CA GLY A 85 18.42 27.45 -3.94
C GLY A 85 18.60 28.60 -2.95
N ASN A 86 19.23 28.33 -1.80
CA ASN A 86 19.62 29.28 -0.75
C ASN A 86 18.96 30.67 -0.86
N ILE A 87 17.75 30.78 -0.32
CA ILE A 87 17.18 32.06 0.08
C ILE A 87 17.80 32.45 1.42
#